data_AF-A0A2E4I5C3-F1
#
_entry.id   AF-A0A2E4I5C3-F1
#
_cell.length_a   1.000
_cell.length_b   1.000
_cell.length_c   1.000
_cell.angle_alpha   90.00
_cell.angle_beta   90.00
_cell.angle_gamma   90.00
#
_symmetry.space_group_name_H-M   'P 1'
#
loop_
_entity.id
_entity.type
_entity.pdbx_description
1 polymer ?
#
loop_
_entity_poly.entity_id
_entity_poly.type
_entity_poly.pdbx_seq_one_letter_code
_entity_poly.pdbx_strand_id
1 'polypeptide(L)'
;MGKNVKKKYLQQVDYCFSHYREKFNWVDHSGDWFRTEPFNLQRFDPLNAYSPRHLEDGGPVEGKLMRKLTWCTYLNTIKNGGETEWQYQKVSYQPVKGDTIIFPAYWTHPHWGLPAITETKYIATGWASYKHRA
;
A
#
# COMPACT_ATOMS: atom_id res chain seq x y z
N MET A 1 -8.64 -17.06 -17.74
CA MET A 1 -9.42 -15.92 -17.20
C MET A 1 -8.63 -15.03 -16.21
N GLY A 2 -7.92 -15.59 -15.21
CA GLY A 2 -7.26 -14.81 -14.14
C GLY A 2 -6.10 -13.87 -14.54
N LYS A 3 -5.28 -14.21 -15.55
CA LYS A 3 -4.16 -13.35 -16.01
C LYS A 3 -4.63 -11.97 -16.51
N ASN A 4 -5.83 -11.90 -17.08
CA ASN A 4 -6.40 -10.66 -17.60
C ASN A 4 -6.86 -9.74 -16.46
N VAL A 5 -7.49 -10.30 -15.42
CA VAL A 5 -7.95 -9.54 -14.24
C VAL A 5 -6.78 -8.93 -13.47
N LYS A 6 -5.73 -9.71 -13.17
CA LYS A 6 -4.53 -9.20 -12.49
C LYS A 6 -3.90 -8.05 -13.30
N LYS A 7 -3.75 -8.21 -14.61
CA LYS A 7 -3.20 -7.17 -15.49
C LYS A 7 -4.03 -5.89 -15.45
N LYS A 8 -5.35 -5.99 -15.62
CA LYS A 8 -6.28 -4.84 -15.56
C LYS A 8 -6.22 -4.13 -14.21
N TYR A 9 -6.18 -4.90 -13.11
CA TYR A 9 -6.07 -4.36 -11.78
C TYR A 9 -4.76 -3.58 -11.59
N LEU A 10 -3.63 -4.17 -11.96
CA LEU A 10 -2.32 -3.50 -11.85
C LEU A 10 -2.21 -2.24 -12.72
N GLN A 11 -2.89 -2.21 -13.87
CA GLN A 11 -3.01 -0.99 -14.67
C GLN A 11 -3.77 0.13 -13.92
N GLN A 12 -4.76 -0.21 -13.08
CA GLN A 12 -5.42 0.79 -12.23
C GLN A 12 -4.50 1.28 -11.11
N VAL A 13 -3.69 0.40 -10.53
CA VAL A 13 -2.67 0.83 -9.55
C VAL A 13 -1.64 1.77 -10.20
N ASP A 14 -1.20 1.47 -11.43
CA ASP A 14 -0.30 2.33 -12.19
C ASP A 14 -0.96 3.69 -12.53
N TYR A 15 -2.27 3.70 -12.80
CA TYR A 15 -3.06 4.93 -12.93
C TYR A 15 -3.12 5.72 -11.62
N CYS A 16 -3.31 5.09 -10.47
CA CYS A 16 -3.21 5.77 -9.17
C CYS A 16 -1.81 6.36 -8.93
N PHE A 17 -0.75 5.67 -9.35
CA PHE A 17 0.61 6.20 -9.29
C PHE A 17 0.81 7.44 -10.17
N SER A 18 0.17 7.54 -11.34
CA SER A 18 0.29 8.74 -12.17
C SER A 18 -0.31 9.97 -11.48
N HIS A 19 -1.47 9.82 -10.82
CA HIS A 19 -2.08 10.87 -10.00
C HIS A 19 -1.22 11.24 -8.79
N TYR A 20 -0.61 10.24 -8.14
CA TYR A 20 0.30 10.48 -7.02
C TYR A 20 1.54 11.27 -7.45
N ARG A 21 2.12 10.93 -8.62
CA ARG A 21 3.27 11.65 -9.20
C ARG A 21 2.93 13.08 -9.57
N GLU A 22 1.74 13.33 -10.12
CA GLU A 22 1.29 14.69 -10.42
C GLU A 22 1.18 15.54 -9.15
N LYS A 23 0.56 14.99 -8.10
CA LYS A 23 0.38 15.69 -6.81
C LYS A 23 1.70 15.89 -6.04
N PHE A 24 2.59 14.90 -6.07
CA PHE A 24 3.85 14.87 -5.31
C PHE A 24 5.06 14.73 -6.24
N ASN A 25 5.21 15.64 -7.20
CA ASN A 25 6.22 15.56 -8.28
C ASN A 25 7.67 15.36 -7.81
N TRP A 26 8.03 15.79 -6.60
CA TRP A 26 9.34 15.53 -5.98
C TRP A 26 9.65 14.05 -5.80
N VAL A 27 8.64 13.18 -5.85
CA VAL A 27 8.81 11.72 -5.81
C VAL A 27 9.74 11.22 -6.93
N ASP A 28 9.84 11.92 -8.06
CA ASP A 28 10.66 11.51 -9.20
C ASP A 28 12.10 12.08 -9.18
N HIS A 29 12.46 12.85 -8.15
CA HIS A 29 13.76 13.54 -8.11
C HIS A 29 14.91 12.73 -7.50
N SER A 30 14.64 11.56 -6.91
CA SER A 30 15.66 10.73 -6.24
C SER A 30 16.08 9.47 -7.01
N GLY A 31 15.79 9.43 -8.31
CA GLY A 31 16.17 8.36 -9.25
C GLY A 31 14.99 7.48 -9.70
N ASP A 32 15.22 6.72 -10.76
CA ASP A 32 14.22 5.83 -11.36
C ASP A 32 13.66 4.80 -10.37
N TRP A 33 12.34 4.64 -10.39
CA TRP A 33 11.62 3.67 -9.58
C TRP A 33 10.41 3.11 -10.32
N PHE A 34 9.99 1.91 -9.94
CA PHE A 34 8.91 1.18 -10.59
C PHE A 34 8.08 0.40 -9.56
N ARG A 35 6.79 0.16 -9.87
CA ARG A 35 5.94 -0.74 -9.09
C ARG A 35 6.51 -2.16 -9.20
N THR A 36 6.75 -2.79 -8.07
CA THR A 36 7.33 -4.13 -8.01
C THR A 36 6.25 -5.20 -7.96
N GLU A 37 6.60 -6.41 -8.40
CA GLU A 37 5.82 -7.63 -8.21
C GLU A 37 6.69 -8.69 -7.49
N PRO A 38 6.09 -9.63 -6.73
CA PRO A 38 4.65 -9.81 -6.49
C PRO A 38 4.06 -8.76 -5.54
N PHE A 39 2.72 -8.76 -5.43
CA PHE A 39 1.97 -8.03 -4.42
C PHE A 39 1.18 -9.03 -3.56
N ASN A 40 0.80 -8.64 -2.35
CA ASN A 40 0.10 -9.49 -1.40
C ASN A 40 -1.41 -9.32 -1.53
N LEU A 41 -2.14 -10.42 -1.35
CA LEU A 41 -3.57 -10.42 -1.06
C LEU A 41 -3.76 -10.89 0.37
N GLN A 42 -4.47 -10.10 1.16
CA GLN A 42 -4.65 -10.36 2.59
C GLN A 42 -6.14 -10.38 2.93
N ARG A 43 -6.52 -11.31 3.80
CA ARG A 43 -7.83 -11.45 4.40
C ARG A 43 -7.68 -11.33 5.91
N PHE A 44 -8.51 -10.52 6.53
CA PHE A 44 -8.64 -10.43 7.98
C PHE A 44 -10.09 -10.72 8.35
N ASP A 45 -10.30 -11.76 9.15
CA ASP A 45 -11.61 -12.03 9.73
C ASP A 45 -11.98 -10.93 10.74
N PRO A 46 -13.27 -10.78 11.10
CA PRO A 46 -13.69 -9.79 12.10
C PRO A 46 -12.83 -9.87 13.35
N LEU A 47 -12.54 -8.69 13.92
CA LEU A 47 -11.67 -8.50 15.08
C LEU A 47 -10.18 -8.79 14.84
N ASN A 48 -9.77 -9.18 13.63
CA ASN A 48 -8.37 -9.34 13.25
C ASN A 48 -7.88 -8.20 12.36
N ALA A 49 -6.58 -7.91 12.45
CA ALA A 49 -5.87 -6.96 11.62
C ALA A 49 -4.36 -7.22 11.67
N TYR A 50 -3.61 -6.56 10.78
CA TYR A 50 -2.18 -6.37 10.99
C TYR A 50 -1.96 -5.17 11.91
N SER A 51 -2.03 -5.40 13.21
CA SER A 51 -1.98 -4.37 14.26
C SER A 51 -0.59 -3.87 14.68
N PRO A 52 0.55 -4.52 14.38
CA PRO A 52 1.85 -3.95 14.72
C PRO A 52 2.07 -2.60 14.05
N ARG A 53 2.59 -1.63 14.82
CA ARG A 53 3.09 -0.37 14.24
C ARG A 53 4.37 -0.67 13.47
N HIS A 54 4.38 -0.34 12.18
CA HIS A 54 5.47 -0.74 11.30
C HIS A 54 5.71 0.27 10.18
N LEU A 55 6.83 0.06 9.48
CA LEU A 55 7.24 0.73 8.26
C LEU A 55 7.29 -0.29 7.12
N GLU A 56 7.40 0.20 5.89
CA GLU A 56 7.43 -0.64 4.70
C GLU A 56 8.81 -0.78 4.06
N ASP A 57 9.78 0.03 4.46
CA ASP A 57 11.16 -0.03 3.95
C ASP A 57 11.78 -1.42 4.18
N GLY A 58 11.53 -1.99 5.36
CA GLY A 58 11.99 -3.31 5.79
C GLY A 58 13.50 -3.45 5.77
N GLY A 59 14.22 -2.34 5.97
CA GLY A 59 15.68 -2.26 6.07
C GLY A 59 16.47 -2.66 4.80
N PRO A 60 17.78 -2.38 4.79
CA PRO A 60 18.69 -2.90 3.78
C PRO A 60 18.84 -4.42 3.98
N VAL A 61 18.56 -5.18 2.92
CA VAL A 61 18.78 -6.64 2.88
C VAL A 61 19.44 -6.96 1.55
N GLU A 62 20.46 -7.80 1.56
CA GLU A 62 21.15 -8.21 0.33
C GLU A 62 20.15 -8.83 -0.66
N GLY A 63 20.24 -8.42 -1.93
CA GLY A 63 19.31 -8.86 -2.99
C GLY A 63 17.90 -8.25 -2.93
N LYS A 64 17.59 -7.36 -1.97
CA LYS A 64 16.28 -6.69 -1.87
C LYS A 64 16.33 -5.28 -2.46
N LEU A 65 15.37 -4.97 -3.33
CA LEU A 65 15.19 -3.61 -3.83
C LEU A 65 14.78 -2.67 -2.69
N MET A 66 15.38 -1.47 -2.67
CA MET A 66 15.01 -0.41 -1.74
C MET A 66 13.61 0.12 -2.08
N ARG A 67 12.65 -0.16 -1.19
CA ARG A 67 11.26 0.29 -1.33
C ARG A 67 11.18 1.79 -1.11
N LYS A 68 10.53 2.46 -2.05
CA LYS A 68 10.34 3.91 -2.06
C LYS A 68 8.94 4.28 -1.57
N LEU A 69 7.94 3.62 -2.14
CA LEU A 69 6.52 3.79 -1.82
C LEU A 69 5.91 2.43 -1.51
N THR A 70 4.83 2.45 -0.76
CA THR A 70 3.89 1.36 -0.64
C THR A 70 2.52 1.79 -1.17
N TRP A 71 1.70 0.82 -1.53
CA TRP A 71 0.31 1.03 -1.88
C TRP A 71 -0.56 -0.05 -1.25
N CYS A 72 -1.79 0.32 -0.89
CA CYS A 72 -2.80 -0.60 -0.37
C CYS A 72 -4.14 -0.29 -1.02
N THR A 73 -4.78 -1.31 -1.56
CA THR A 73 -6.13 -1.22 -2.13
C THR A 73 -7.10 -1.95 -1.25
N TYR A 74 -8.18 -1.29 -0.86
CA TYR A 74 -9.29 -1.92 -0.13
C TYR A 74 -10.22 -2.63 -1.12
N LEU A 75 -10.34 -3.96 -1.00
CA LEU A 75 -11.09 -4.78 -1.95
C LEU A 75 -12.58 -4.90 -1.60
N ASN A 76 -12.96 -4.43 -0.41
CA ASN A 76 -14.32 -4.25 0.06
C ASN A 76 -14.43 -3.04 1.00
N THR A 77 -15.65 -2.51 1.14
CA THR A 77 -15.97 -1.45 2.10
C THR A 77 -16.17 -2.05 3.48
N ILE A 78 -15.63 -1.39 4.51
CA ILE A 78 -15.86 -1.71 5.92
C ILE A 78 -16.67 -0.58 6.54
N LYS A 79 -17.72 -0.89 7.29
CA LYS A 79 -18.62 0.13 7.89
C LYS A 79 -18.16 0.55 9.28
N ASN A 80 -17.63 -0.39 10.07
CA ASN A 80 -17.25 -0.15 11.46
C ASN A 80 -15.84 -0.70 11.74
N GLY A 81 -14.95 0.18 12.20
CA GLY A 81 -13.54 -0.15 12.42
C GLY A 81 -12.82 -0.43 11.10
N GLY A 82 -11.73 -1.21 11.17
CA GLY A 82 -11.01 -1.67 9.98
C GLY A 82 -10.08 -0.62 9.37
N GLU A 83 -9.88 0.53 9.99
CA GLU A 83 -9.10 1.63 9.46
C GLU A 83 -7.63 1.26 9.24
N THR A 84 -6.92 2.09 8.48
CA THR A 84 -5.47 2.15 8.50
C THR A 84 -5.07 3.50 9.07
N GLU A 85 -4.17 3.51 10.05
CA GLU A 85 -3.77 4.73 10.76
C GLU A 85 -2.33 5.10 10.47
N TRP A 86 -2.06 6.41 10.33
CA TRP A 86 -0.71 6.96 10.23
C TRP A 86 -0.46 7.95 11.38
N GLN A 87 0.52 7.62 12.22
CA GLN A 87 0.76 8.35 13.46
C GLN A 87 1.13 9.82 13.23
N TYR A 88 2.10 10.08 12.35
CA TYR A 88 2.64 11.43 12.19
C TYR A 88 1.72 12.34 11.39
N GLN A 89 0.94 11.78 10.47
CA GLN A 89 -0.05 12.48 9.67
C GLN A 89 -1.33 12.76 10.48
N LYS A 90 -1.54 12.08 11.61
CA LYS A 90 -2.76 12.14 12.42
C LYS A 90 -4.01 11.86 11.58
N VAL A 91 -3.88 10.88 10.69
CA VAL A 91 -4.94 10.47 9.77
C VAL A 91 -5.25 8.99 10.00
N SER A 92 -6.54 8.70 10.00
CA SER A 92 -7.09 7.34 9.95
C SER A 92 -7.97 7.25 8.71
N TYR A 93 -7.81 6.19 7.92
CA TYR A 93 -8.54 6.00 6.67
C TYR A 93 -9.52 4.83 6.77
N GLN A 94 -10.80 5.11 6.60
CA GLN A 94 -11.86 4.11 6.55
C GLN A 94 -11.84 3.35 5.21
N PRO A 95 -11.78 2.00 5.21
CA PRO A 95 -11.76 1.23 3.96
C PRO A 95 -13.04 1.40 3.15
N VAL A 96 -12.90 1.87 1.91
CA VAL A 96 -13.96 1.89 0.90
C VAL A 96 -13.49 1.11 -0.32
N LYS A 97 -14.37 0.24 -0.83
CA LYS A 97 -14.06 -0.64 -1.94
C LYS A 97 -13.52 0.14 -3.15
N GLY A 98 -12.35 -0.27 -3.62
CA GLY A 98 -11.70 0.29 -4.82
C GLY A 98 -10.67 1.38 -4.50
N ASP A 99 -10.72 1.97 -3.32
CA ASP A 99 -9.76 3.01 -2.94
C ASP A 99 -8.37 2.41 -2.82
N THR A 100 -7.41 3.12 -3.43
CA THR A 100 -5.99 2.81 -3.35
C THR A 100 -5.27 3.97 -2.66
N ILE A 101 -4.67 3.68 -1.53
CA ILE A 101 -3.82 4.61 -0.79
C ILE A 101 -2.36 4.37 -1.17
N ILE A 102 -1.58 5.44 -1.30
CA ILE A 102 -0.16 5.42 -1.66
C ILE A 102 0.58 6.32 -0.67
N PHE A 103 1.67 5.83 -0.11
CA PHE A 103 2.49 6.59 0.84
C PHE A 103 3.96 6.15 0.84
N PRO A 104 4.89 7.01 1.29
CA PRO A 104 6.30 6.65 1.44
C PRO A 104 6.51 5.45 2.35
N ALA A 105 7.47 4.59 1.99
CA ALA A 105 7.76 3.37 2.74
C ALA A 105 8.55 3.62 4.05
N TYR A 106 9.01 4.85 4.29
CA TYR A 106 10.03 5.19 5.27
C TYR A 106 9.46 5.68 6.60
N TRP A 107 10.37 5.95 7.55
CA TRP A 107 10.13 6.32 8.95
C TRP A 107 9.15 7.49 9.17
N THR A 108 8.86 8.31 8.16
CA THR A 108 7.86 9.38 8.25
C THR A 108 6.42 8.89 8.16
N HIS A 109 6.19 7.60 7.85
CA HIS A 109 4.85 7.01 7.67
C HIS A 109 4.67 5.69 8.45
N PRO A 110 4.93 5.67 9.77
CA PRO A 110 4.55 4.53 10.59
C PRO A 110 3.04 4.36 10.58
N HIS A 111 2.61 3.12 10.38
CA HIS A 111 1.20 2.80 10.21
C HIS A 111 0.83 1.42 10.76
N TRP A 112 -0.46 1.16 10.91
CA TRP A 112 -1.03 -0.12 11.33
C TRP A 112 -2.50 -0.23 10.88
N GLY A 113 -3.01 -1.45 10.83
CA GLY A 113 -4.43 -1.70 10.63
C GLY A 113 -5.18 -1.80 11.95
N LEU A 114 -6.36 -1.20 12.01
CA LEU A 114 -7.36 -1.48 13.03
C LEU A 114 -8.24 -2.66 12.58
N PRO A 115 -8.75 -3.47 13.51
CA PRO A 115 -9.65 -4.56 13.19
C PRO A 115 -11.02 -4.05 12.75
N ALA A 116 -11.60 -4.69 11.74
CA ALA A 116 -13.01 -4.50 11.40
C ALA A 116 -13.88 -5.18 12.46
N ILE A 117 -14.99 -4.54 12.85
CA ILE A 117 -15.82 -5.06 13.95
C ILE A 117 -16.65 -6.25 13.50
N THR A 118 -17.29 -6.16 12.33
CA THR A 118 -18.25 -7.17 11.86
C THR A 118 -17.88 -7.79 10.51
N GLU A 119 -17.19 -7.06 9.65
CA GLU A 119 -16.90 -7.49 8.28
C GLU A 119 -15.53 -8.15 8.16
N THR A 120 -15.42 -9.17 7.30
CA THR A 120 -14.13 -9.64 6.82
C THR A 120 -13.50 -8.55 5.93
N LYS A 121 -12.27 -8.15 6.21
CA LYS A 121 -11.52 -7.15 5.44
C LYS A 121 -10.59 -7.82 4.43
N TYR A 122 -10.64 -7.35 3.19
CA TYR A 122 -9.77 -7.80 2.11
C TYR A 122 -8.95 -6.62 1.60
N ILE A 123 -7.63 -6.80 1.51
CA ILE A 123 -6.73 -5.79 0.93
C ILE A 123 -5.74 -6.42 -0.04
N ALA A 124 -5.32 -5.62 -1.02
CA ALA A 124 -4.15 -5.90 -1.84
C ALA A 124 -3.05 -4.89 -1.49
N THR A 125 -1.85 -5.35 -1.16
CA THR A 125 -0.73 -4.47 -0.77
C THR A 125 0.51 -4.76 -1.60
N GLY A 126 1.26 -3.73 -1.94
CA GLY A 126 2.50 -3.88 -2.69
C GLY A 126 3.37 -2.65 -2.60
N TRP A 127 4.46 -2.68 -3.36
CA TRP A 127 5.49 -1.65 -3.26
C TRP A 127 5.86 -1.07 -4.61
N ALA A 128 6.52 0.07 -4.55
CA ALA A 128 7.35 0.58 -5.64
C ALA A 128 8.76 0.81 -5.11
N SER A 129 9.75 0.37 -5.88
CA SER A 129 11.15 0.36 -5.45
C SER A 129 12.05 1.03 -6.47
N TYR A 130 13.20 1.50 -6.02
CA TYR A 130 14.21 2.04 -6.91
C TYR A 130 14.73 0.96 -7.86
N LYS A 131 15.03 1.35 -9.11
CA LYS A 131 15.88 0.53 -9.97
C LYS A 131 17.27 0.52 -9.35
N HIS A 132 17.92 -0.65 -9.28
CA HIS A 132 19.35 -0.69 -9.00
C HIS A 132 20.05 0.15 -10.07
N ARG A 133 20.86 1.11 -9.61
CA ARG A 133 21.84 1.75 -10.50
C ARG A 133 22.86 0.67 -10.83
N ALA A 134 22.99 0.35 -12.12
CA ALA A 134 24.08 -0.47 -12.61
C ALA A 134 25.42 0.27 -12.42
#